data_AF-A0A9J7YGJ9-F1
#
_entry.id   AF-A0A9J7YGJ9-F1
#
_cell.length_a   1.000
_cell.length_b   1.000
_cell.length_c   1.000
_cell.angle_alpha   90.00
_cell.angle_beta   90.00
_cell.angle_gamma   90.00
#
_symmetry.space_group_name_H-M   'P 1'
#
loop_
_entity.id
_entity.type
_entity.pdbx_description
1 polymer ?
#
loop_
_entity_poly.entity_id
_entity_poly.type
_entity_poly.pdbx_seq_one_letter_code
_entity_poly.pdbx_strand_id
1 'polypeptide(L)'
;MVIMATTVTPEPLTALSRWYLYAIHGYFCEVMFTAAWEFVVNCNWKFPGVTSVWALFIYGTCILIVERMYLCLRDRCNVLLRCIIYTLWTYLWEFGTGLLLQQFNACPWDYSEFKYNFMGLITAEYAVPWFCASFIVERLVIRNTLRLRFDLAADPSQAEERPDRGGGGRGRDARAGATSTNGYVKVD
;
A
#
# COMPACT_ATOMS: atom_id res chain seq x y z
N MET A 1 28.00 -37.88 0.78
CA MET A 1 27.20 -36.98 -0.08
C MET A 1 26.56 -35.95 0.84
N VAL A 2 27.09 -34.73 0.86
CA VAL A 2 26.55 -33.64 1.70
C VAL A 2 25.34 -33.08 0.95
N ILE A 3 24.15 -33.17 1.54
CA ILE A 3 22.96 -32.53 1.02
C ILE A 3 23.19 -31.03 1.18
N MET A 4 23.47 -30.31 0.09
CA MET A 4 23.45 -28.85 0.12
C MET A 4 22.00 -28.44 0.35
N ALA A 5 21.71 -27.97 1.56
CA ALA A 5 20.48 -27.23 1.81
C ALA A 5 20.49 -26.02 0.86
N THR A 6 19.60 -26.03 -0.13
CA THR A 6 19.35 -24.87 -0.99
C THR A 6 18.81 -23.76 -0.09
N THR A 7 19.69 -22.82 0.29
CA THR A 7 19.29 -21.59 0.95
C THR A 7 18.45 -20.80 -0.05
N VAL A 8 17.13 -20.92 0.04
CA VAL A 8 16.20 -20.08 -0.69
C VAL A 8 16.46 -18.64 -0.24
N THR A 9 17.01 -17.82 -1.12
CA THR A 9 17.23 -16.41 -0.83
C THR A 9 15.92 -15.65 -1.01
N PRO A 10 15.49 -14.85 -0.02
CA PRO A 10 14.24 -14.10 -0.11
C PRO A 10 14.29 -13.06 -1.24
N GLU A 11 13.37 -13.14 -2.20
CA GLU A 11 13.36 -12.28 -3.39
C GLU A 11 12.60 -10.96 -3.14
N PRO A 12 13.06 -9.82 -3.70
CA PRO A 12 12.35 -8.55 -3.61
C PRO A 12 11.01 -8.58 -4.36
N LEU A 13 10.03 -7.83 -3.85
CA LEU A 13 8.73 -7.71 -4.51
C LEU A 13 8.87 -7.19 -5.94
N THR A 14 8.14 -7.82 -6.86
CA THR A 14 8.03 -7.37 -8.25
C THR A 14 7.46 -5.96 -8.34
N ALA A 15 7.69 -5.26 -9.46
CA ALA A 15 7.12 -3.92 -9.67
C ALA A 15 5.59 -3.93 -9.63
N LEU A 16 4.94 -4.98 -10.15
CA LEU A 16 3.48 -5.11 -10.13
C LEU A 16 2.94 -5.31 -8.71
N SER A 17 3.58 -6.16 -7.90
CA SER A 17 3.19 -6.34 -6.50
C SER A 17 3.29 -5.04 -5.71
N ARG A 18 4.35 -4.25 -5.94
CA ARG A 18 4.52 -2.94 -5.29
C ARG A 18 3.48 -1.93 -5.78
N TRP A 19 3.24 -1.87 -7.09
CA TRP A 19 2.19 -1.02 -7.65
C TRP A 19 0.83 -1.33 -7.04
N TYR A 20 0.47 -2.61 -6.88
CA TYR A 20 -0.78 -3.02 -6.25
C TYR A 20 -0.88 -2.55 -4.79
N LEU A 21 0.19 -2.73 -4.00
CA LEU A 21 0.24 -2.23 -2.62
C LEU A 21 0.09 -0.70 -2.56
N TYR A 22 0.74 0.01 -3.47
CA TYR A 22 0.64 1.46 -3.57
C TYR A 22 -0.76 1.91 -3.98
N ALA A 23 -1.39 1.21 -4.91
CA ALA A 23 -2.74 1.50 -5.38
C ALA A 23 -3.77 1.36 -4.25
N ILE A 24 -3.71 0.27 -3.48
CA ILE A 24 -4.59 0.08 -2.32
C ILE A 24 -4.33 1.15 -1.26
N HIS A 25 -3.07 1.43 -0.95
CA HIS A 25 -2.74 2.41 0.09
C HIS A 25 -3.22 3.82 -0.30
N GLY A 26 -2.97 4.24 -1.53
CA GLY A 26 -3.45 5.51 -2.06
C GLY A 26 -4.98 5.59 -2.04
N TYR A 27 -5.66 4.53 -2.49
CA TYR A 27 -7.12 4.44 -2.47
C TYR A 27 -7.69 4.51 -1.04
N PHE A 28 -7.05 3.84 -0.08
CA PHE A 28 -7.43 3.93 1.33
C PHE A 28 -7.26 5.36 1.87
N CYS A 29 -6.12 6.01 1.60
CA CYS A 29 -5.87 7.39 2.04
C CYS A 29 -6.91 8.36 1.47
N GLU A 30 -7.28 8.20 0.21
CA GLU A 30 -8.29 8.99 -0.48
C GLU A 30 -9.66 8.87 0.19
N VAL A 31 -10.14 7.64 0.41
CA VAL A 31 -11.42 7.39 1.10
C VAL A 31 -11.41 7.99 2.51
N MET A 32 -10.30 7.85 3.24
CA MET A 32 -10.17 8.43 4.57
C MET A 32 -10.12 9.96 4.53
N PHE A 33 -9.49 10.55 3.52
CA PHE A 33 -9.43 11.99 3.34
C PHE A 33 -10.80 12.57 3.02
N THR A 34 -11.55 11.99 2.08
CA THR A 34 -12.89 12.46 1.74
C THR A 34 -13.87 12.28 2.90
N ALA A 35 -13.75 11.18 3.66
CA ALA A 35 -14.51 10.98 4.89
C ALA A 35 -14.20 12.05 5.96
N ALA A 36 -12.92 12.39 6.14
CA ALA A 36 -12.50 13.42 7.09
C ALA A 36 -12.96 14.81 6.65
N TRP A 37 -12.87 15.12 5.35
CA TRP A 37 -13.35 16.38 4.78
C TRP A 37 -14.85 16.56 5.01
N GLU A 38 -15.64 15.51 4.72
CA GLU A 38 -17.08 15.50 4.97
C GLU A 38 -17.42 15.71 6.44
N PHE A 39 -16.67 15.10 7.36
CA PHE A 39 -16.85 15.34 8.78
C PHE A 39 -16.52 16.79 9.17
N VAL A 40 -15.46 17.38 8.62
CA VAL A 40 -15.07 18.77 8.93
C VAL A 40 -16.11 19.77 8.44
N VAL A 41 -16.67 19.55 7.25
CA VAL A 41 -17.64 20.48 6.64
C VAL A 41 -19.05 20.29 7.22
N ASN A 42 -19.50 19.03 7.36
CA ASN A 42 -20.90 18.72 7.68
C ASN A 42 -21.10 18.13 9.10
N CYS A 43 -20.03 17.94 9.89
CA CYS A 43 -20.06 17.26 11.20
C CYS A 43 -20.75 15.88 11.16
N ASN A 44 -20.65 15.19 10.01
CA ASN A 44 -21.31 13.93 9.79
C ASN A 44 -20.52 12.77 10.42
N TRP A 45 -20.98 12.32 11.59
CA TRP A 45 -20.38 11.22 12.36
C TRP A 45 -20.39 9.85 11.66
N LYS A 46 -21.04 9.72 10.50
CA LYS A 46 -20.99 8.51 9.69
C LYS A 46 -19.70 8.39 8.88
N PHE A 47 -18.90 9.47 8.76
CA PHE A 47 -17.65 9.50 8.00
C PHE A 47 -17.74 8.85 6.60
N PRO A 48 -18.71 9.25 5.75
CA PRO A 48 -18.81 8.63 4.43
C PRO A 48 -17.64 9.09 3.55
N GLY A 49 -16.75 8.16 3.23
CA GLY A 49 -15.64 8.36 2.29
C GLY A 49 -16.05 7.88 0.91
N VAL A 50 -16.20 8.81 -0.03
CA VAL A 50 -16.54 8.51 -1.42
C VAL A 50 -15.35 8.86 -2.30
N THR A 51 -15.03 7.99 -3.25
CA THR A 51 -14.03 8.26 -4.28
C THR A 51 -14.31 7.43 -5.52
N SER A 52 -13.63 7.77 -6.61
CA SER A 52 -13.71 7.06 -7.89
C SER A 52 -12.74 5.89 -7.96
N VAL A 53 -13.12 4.82 -8.67
CA VAL A 53 -12.24 3.67 -8.94
C VAL A 53 -10.98 4.10 -9.70
N TRP A 54 -11.04 5.19 -10.49
CA TRP A 54 -9.86 5.74 -11.18
C TRP A 54 -8.74 6.16 -10.22
N ALA A 55 -9.08 6.54 -8.98
CA ALA A 55 -8.11 6.91 -7.95
C ALA A 55 -7.09 5.78 -7.66
N LEU A 56 -7.51 4.52 -7.77
CA LEU A 56 -6.63 3.37 -7.58
C LEU A 56 -5.48 3.37 -8.59
N PHE A 57 -5.79 3.60 -9.86
CA PHE A 57 -4.80 3.64 -10.93
C PHE A 57 -3.92 4.89 -10.86
N ILE A 58 -4.54 6.04 -10.56
CA ILE A 58 -3.86 7.33 -10.47
C ILE A 58 -2.84 7.31 -9.33
N TYR A 59 -3.26 6.95 -8.11
CA TYR A 59 -2.38 6.95 -6.94
C TYR A 59 -1.37 5.82 -6.98
N GLY A 60 -1.75 4.62 -7.40
CA GLY A 60 -0.79 3.50 -7.53
C GLY A 60 0.36 3.84 -8.48
N THR A 61 0.05 4.45 -9.62
CA THR A 61 1.06 4.85 -10.61
C THR A 61 1.88 6.05 -10.12
N CYS A 62 1.24 7.05 -9.51
CA CYS A 62 1.93 8.21 -8.93
C CYS A 62 2.98 7.77 -7.89
N ILE A 63 2.58 6.94 -6.92
CA ILE A 63 3.48 6.48 -5.86
C ILE A 63 4.59 5.59 -6.41
N LEU A 64 4.32 4.78 -7.44
CA LEU A 64 5.37 3.99 -8.10
C LEU A 64 6.44 4.89 -8.77
N ILE A 65 6.05 6.02 -9.35
CA ILE A 65 6.99 7.00 -9.90
C ILE A 65 7.73 7.72 -8.78
N VAL A 66 7.05 8.12 -7.71
CA VAL A 66 7.67 8.71 -6.50
C VAL A 66 8.68 7.75 -5.88
N GLU A 67 8.45 6.45 -5.91
CA GLU A 67 9.43 5.45 -5.47
C GLU A 67 10.72 5.49 -6.30
N ARG A 68 10.61 5.64 -7.63
CA ARG A 68 11.79 5.82 -8.49
C ARG A 68 12.53 7.11 -8.16
N MET A 69 11.80 8.20 -7.92
CA MET A 69 12.39 9.46 -7.45
C MET A 69 13.08 9.29 -6.11
N TYR A 70 12.47 8.58 -5.15
CA TYR A 70 13.05 8.26 -3.86
C TYR A 70 14.39 7.51 -4.01
N LEU A 71 14.44 6.47 -4.84
CA LEU A 71 15.69 5.73 -5.08
C LEU A 71 16.80 6.63 -5.66
N CYS A 72 16.45 7.61 -6.50
CA CYS A 72 17.41 8.53 -7.13
C CYS A 72 17.84 9.71 -6.23
N LEU A 73 17.00 10.11 -5.26
CA LEU A 73 17.20 11.31 -4.44
C LEU A 73 17.58 10.99 -2.99
N ARG A 74 17.33 9.77 -2.50
CA ARG A 74 17.48 9.45 -1.06
C ARG A 74 18.88 9.73 -0.49
N ASP A 75 19.90 9.58 -1.32
CA ASP A 75 21.31 9.72 -0.96
C ASP A 75 21.87 11.13 -1.26
N ARG A 76 21.09 11.99 -1.93
CA ARG A 76 21.51 13.34 -2.36
C ARG A 76 20.77 14.49 -1.67
N CYS A 77 19.53 14.27 -1.25
CA CYS A 77 18.65 15.31 -0.76
C CYS A 77 18.09 14.99 0.63
N ASN A 78 17.95 16.01 1.47
CA ASN A 78 17.24 15.91 2.75
C ASN A 78 15.75 15.58 2.54
N VAL A 79 15.13 14.95 3.53
CA VAL A 79 13.75 14.45 3.45
C VAL A 79 12.75 15.57 3.15
N LEU A 80 12.94 16.76 3.73
CA LEU A 80 12.06 17.92 3.48
C LEU A 80 12.06 18.32 2.01
N LEU A 81 13.25 18.45 1.40
CA LEU A 81 13.38 18.79 -0.02
C LEU A 81 12.75 17.71 -0.90
N ARG A 82 12.92 16.43 -0.55
CA ARG A 82 12.25 15.33 -1.26
C ARG A 82 10.72 15.43 -1.17
N CYS A 83 10.17 15.72 0.00
CA CYS A 83 8.72 15.90 0.17
C CYS A 83 8.18 17.08 -0.65
N ILE A 84 8.93 18.19 -0.76
CA ILE A 84 8.57 19.30 -1.65
C ILE A 84 8.53 18.82 -3.11
N ILE A 85 9.57 18.11 -3.56
CA ILE A 85 9.66 17.58 -4.93
C ILE A 85 8.50 16.61 -5.22
N TYR A 86 8.17 15.72 -4.28
CA TYR A 86 7.04 14.80 -4.42
C TYR A 86 5.71 15.54 -4.47
N THR A 87 5.54 16.59 -3.66
CA THR A 87 4.31 17.41 -3.67
C THR A 87 4.12 18.11 -5.01
N LEU A 88 5.18 18.70 -5.57
CA LEU A 88 5.16 19.31 -6.90
C LEU A 88 4.84 18.28 -7.99
N TRP A 89 5.42 17.08 -7.88
CA TRP A 89 5.10 15.97 -8.78
C TRP A 89 3.63 15.54 -8.68
N THR A 90 3.09 15.41 -7.46
CA THR A 90 1.69 15.06 -7.24
C THR A 90 0.75 16.07 -7.89
N TYR A 91 1.02 17.37 -7.75
CA TYR A 91 0.25 18.41 -8.43
C TYR A 91 0.28 18.27 -9.95
N LEU A 92 1.47 18.04 -10.53
CA LEU A 92 1.60 17.84 -11.98
C LEU A 92 0.84 16.60 -12.44
N TRP A 93 0.92 15.52 -11.67
CA TRP A 93 0.24 14.26 -11.96
C TRP A 93 -1.27 14.38 -11.86
N GLU A 94 -1.79 14.97 -10.78
CA GLU A 94 -3.21 15.22 -10.55
C GLU A 94 -3.79 16.11 -11.65
N PHE A 95 -3.10 17.21 -11.98
CA PHE A 95 -3.50 18.08 -13.08
C PHE A 95 -3.53 17.33 -14.43
N GLY A 96 -2.46 16.59 -14.76
CA GLY A 96 -2.35 15.87 -16.03
C GLY A 96 -3.39 14.76 -16.18
N THR A 97 -3.58 13.95 -15.14
CA THR A 97 -4.61 12.90 -15.11
C THR A 97 -6.02 13.46 -15.09
N GLY A 98 -6.22 14.60 -14.41
CA GLY A 98 -7.49 15.31 -14.35
C GLY A 98 -7.90 15.81 -15.73
N LEU A 99 -6.98 16.47 -16.45
CA LEU A 99 -7.21 16.90 -17.84
C LEU A 99 -7.56 15.73 -18.76
N LEU A 100 -6.86 14.60 -18.64
CA LEU A 100 -7.14 13.41 -19.45
C LEU A 100 -8.53 12.84 -19.15
N LEU A 101 -8.89 12.69 -17.88
CA LEU A 101 -10.18 12.13 -17.48
C LEU A 101 -11.34 13.09 -17.76
N GLN A 102 -11.10 14.40 -17.74
CA GLN A 102 -12.09 15.41 -18.09
C GLN A 102 -12.57 15.26 -19.54
N GLN A 103 -11.72 14.80 -20.47
CA GLN A 103 -12.12 14.52 -21.85
C GLN A 103 -13.20 13.42 -21.95
N PHE A 104 -13.27 12.54 -20.95
CA PHE A 104 -14.25 11.46 -20.88
C PHE A 104 -15.35 11.72 -19.83
N ASN A 105 -15.42 12.93 -19.27
CA ASN A 105 -16.31 13.28 -18.16
C ASN A 105 -16.16 12.34 -16.94
N ALA A 106 -14.93 11.89 -16.69
CA ALA A 106 -14.58 10.90 -15.65
C ALA A 106 -13.63 11.47 -14.58
N CYS A 107 -13.38 12.79 -14.60
CA CYS A 107 -12.50 13.45 -13.63
C CYS A 107 -13.07 13.27 -12.21
N PRO A 108 -12.32 12.68 -11.27
CA PRO A 108 -12.89 12.29 -9.99
C PRO A 108 -12.78 13.38 -8.91
N TRP A 109 -12.09 14.48 -9.21
CA TRP A 109 -11.97 15.66 -8.36
C TRP A 109 -12.60 16.88 -9.04
N ASP A 110 -13.22 17.73 -8.21
CA ASP A 110 -13.67 19.06 -8.57
C ASP A 110 -13.34 20.01 -7.42
N TYR A 111 -12.38 20.90 -7.66
CA TYR A 111 -11.92 21.90 -6.70
C TYR A 111 -12.43 23.30 -7.02
N SER A 112 -13.46 23.46 -7.86
CA SER A 112 -13.97 24.76 -8.30
C SER A 112 -14.44 25.66 -7.15
N GLU A 113 -14.79 25.06 -6.00
CA GLU A 113 -15.22 25.78 -4.80
C GLU A 113 -14.06 26.44 -4.02
N PHE A 114 -12.82 26.01 -4.24
CA PHE A 114 -11.65 26.54 -3.53
C PHE A 114 -11.14 27.84 -4.17
N LYS A 115 -10.61 28.76 -3.36
CA LYS A 115 -10.21 30.09 -3.85
C LYS A 115 -8.97 30.06 -4.72
N TYR A 116 -8.05 29.15 -4.43
CA TYR A 116 -6.79 28.99 -5.14
C TYR A 116 -6.79 27.76 -6.06
N ASN A 117 -7.95 27.47 -6.65
CA ASN A 117 -8.07 26.40 -7.63
C ASN A 117 -7.51 26.83 -8.99
N PHE A 118 -7.03 25.86 -9.75
CA PHE A 118 -6.62 26.03 -11.13
C PHE A 118 -7.41 25.07 -12.02
N MET A 119 -8.28 25.64 -12.86
CA MET A 119 -9.24 24.92 -13.73
C MET A 119 -10.16 23.94 -12.98
N GLY A 120 -10.34 24.10 -11.67
CA GLY A 120 -11.03 23.12 -10.82
C GLY A 120 -10.31 21.78 -10.67
N LEU A 121 -9.11 21.61 -11.24
CA LEU A 121 -8.39 20.33 -11.28
C LEU A 121 -7.34 20.17 -10.20
N ILE A 122 -6.79 21.27 -9.70
CA ILE A 122 -5.89 21.29 -8.53
C ILE A 122 -6.20 22.52 -7.67
N THR A 123 -5.86 22.48 -6.38
CA THR A 123 -5.96 23.64 -5.48
C THR A 123 -4.70 23.80 -4.64
N ALA A 124 -4.20 25.04 -4.52
CA ALA A 124 -3.03 25.33 -3.68
C ALA A 124 -3.31 25.11 -2.18
N GLU A 125 -4.58 25.11 -1.77
CA GLU A 125 -4.99 24.86 -0.38
C GLU A 125 -4.60 23.44 0.09
N TYR A 126 -4.46 22.50 -0.85
CA TYR A 126 -4.07 21.12 -0.56
C TYR A 126 -2.56 20.91 -0.49
N ALA A 127 -1.74 21.96 -0.57
CA ALA A 127 -0.29 21.84 -0.57
C ALA A 127 0.22 21.21 0.74
N VAL A 128 -0.34 21.61 1.88
CA VAL A 128 0.04 21.06 3.20
C VAL A 128 -0.43 19.61 3.33
N PRO A 129 -1.70 19.24 3.05
CA PRO A 129 -2.13 17.85 2.96
C PRO A 129 -1.22 16.99 2.06
N TRP A 130 -0.91 17.45 0.84
CA TRP A 130 -0.05 16.71 -0.09
C TRP A 130 1.38 16.57 0.40
N PHE A 131 1.92 17.57 1.08
CA PHE A 131 3.23 17.49 1.72
C PHE A 131 3.25 16.44 2.83
N CYS A 132 2.24 16.45 3.71
CA CYS A 132 2.09 15.45 4.77
C CYS A 132 1.92 14.04 4.19
N ALA A 133 1.09 13.89 3.16
CA ALA A 133 0.92 12.63 2.44
C ALA A 133 2.23 12.16 1.82
N SER A 134 3.01 13.05 1.20
CA SER A 134 4.33 12.74 0.63
C SER A 134 5.31 12.21 1.68
N PHE A 135 5.29 12.80 2.88
CA PHE A 135 6.11 12.33 4.00
C PHE A 135 5.68 10.93 4.47
N ILE A 136 4.38 10.71 4.65
CA ILE A 136 3.80 9.41 5.05
C ILE A 136 4.14 8.34 4.00
N VAL A 137 3.92 8.63 2.72
CA VAL A 137 4.21 7.73 1.60
C VAL A 137 5.68 7.34 1.57
N GLU A 138 6.60 8.29 1.70
CA GLU A 138 8.03 7.94 1.71
C GLU A 138 8.38 7.09 2.93
N ARG A 139 7.99 7.54 4.14
CA ARG A 139 8.46 6.95 5.39
C ARG A 139 7.82 5.62 5.72
N LEU A 140 6.52 5.50 5.50
CA LEU A 140 5.72 4.35 5.91
C LEU A 140 5.40 3.41 4.76
N VAL A 141 5.20 3.90 3.55
CA VAL A 141 4.76 3.07 2.43
C VAL A 141 5.97 2.58 1.65
N ILE A 142 6.69 3.47 0.98
CA ILE A 142 7.81 3.14 0.08
C ILE A 142 8.92 2.40 0.84
N ARG A 143 9.37 2.93 1.99
CA ARG A 143 10.47 2.31 2.75
C ARG A 143 10.13 0.91 3.26
N ASN A 144 8.89 0.67 3.66
CA ASN A 144 8.48 -0.65 4.14
C ASN A 144 8.24 -1.61 2.97
N THR A 145 7.59 -1.16 1.90
CA THR A 145 7.37 -1.96 0.70
C THR A 145 8.68 -2.42 0.06
N LEU A 146 9.70 -1.56 0.00
CA LEU A 146 11.03 -1.92 -0.50
C LEU A 146 11.80 -2.90 0.39
N ARG A 147 11.38 -3.11 1.64
CA ARG A 147 11.95 -4.09 2.57
C ARG A 147 11.25 -5.44 2.51
N LEU A 148 10.02 -5.50 2.01
CA LEU A 148 9.28 -6.75 1.86
C LEU A 148 10.02 -7.70 0.91
N ARG A 149 10.01 -8.98 1.24
CA ARG A 149 10.55 -10.07 0.42
C ARG A 149 9.55 -11.22 0.39
N PHE A 150 9.53 -11.97 -0.70
CA PHE A 150 8.83 -13.24 -0.75
C PHE A 150 9.79 -14.36 -0.37
N ASP A 151 9.39 -15.16 0.61
CA ASP A 151 10.01 -16.46 0.84
C ASP A 151 9.41 -17.41 -0.19
N LEU A 152 10.23 -17.91 -1.12
CA LEU A 152 9.78 -18.97 -2.01
C LEU A 152 9.48 -20.17 -1.12
N ALA A 153 8.20 -20.51 -0.96
CA ALA A 153 7.79 -21.64 -0.14
C ALA A 153 8.58 -22.87 -0.59
N ALA A 154 9.35 -23.46 0.33
CA ALA A 154 10.02 -24.72 0.06
C ALA A 154 8.97 -25.71 -0.44
N ASP A 155 9.19 -26.25 -1.63
CA ASP A 155 8.30 -27.19 -2.27
C ASP A 155 8.02 -28.35 -1.28
N PRO A 156 6.77 -28.58 -0.84
CA PRO A 156 6.45 -29.61 0.14
C PRO A 156 6.84 -31.03 -0.32
N SER A 157 7.16 -31.21 -1.60
CA SER A 157 7.71 -32.45 -2.17
C SER A 157 9.07 -32.85 -1.59
N GLN A 158 9.84 -31.94 -0.97
CA GLN A 158 11.11 -32.29 -0.31
C GLN A 158 10.96 -32.73 1.16
N ALA A 159 9.76 -32.64 1.75
CA ALA A 159 9.52 -33.08 3.13
C ALA A 159 9.19 -34.58 3.24
N GLU A 160 8.86 -35.25 2.13
CA GLU A 160 8.41 -36.65 2.13
C GLU A 160 9.53 -37.69 1.93
N GLU A 161 10.74 -37.29 1.52
CA GLU A 161 11.90 -38.20 1.43
C GLU A 161 12.75 -38.20 2.72
N ARG A 162 12.14 -38.53 3.86
CA ARG A 162 12.90 -39.05 5.02
C ARG A 162 12.65 -40.55 5.13
N PRO A 163 13.65 -41.42 4.87
CA PRO A 163 13.49 -42.84 5.08
C PRO A 163 13.38 -43.08 6.59
N ASP A 164 12.24 -43.66 6.97
CA ASP A 164 11.89 -44.09 8.31
C ASP A 164 12.91 -45.13 8.81
N ARG A 165 13.92 -44.68 9.58
CA ARG A 165 14.77 -45.58 10.36
C ARG A 165 14.07 -45.83 11.68
N GLY A 166 13.31 -46.92 11.69
CA GLY A 166 12.64 -47.44 12.87
C GLY A 166 13.55 -47.61 14.08
N GLY A 167 12.96 -47.31 15.24
CA GLY A 167 13.52 -47.59 16.56
C GLY A 167 12.39 -47.60 17.57
N GLY A 168 11.82 -48.77 17.84
CA GLY A 168 10.74 -48.94 18.80
C GLY A 168 11.18 -48.75 20.25
N GLY A 169 10.29 -48.20 21.07
CA GLY A 169 10.44 -48.10 22.52
C GLY A 169 9.16 -47.61 23.19
N ARG A 170 8.46 -48.53 23.87
CA ARG A 170 7.23 -48.32 24.67
C ARG A 170 7.45 -47.37 25.85
N GLY A 171 6.42 -46.58 26.18
CA GLY A 171 6.26 -45.94 27.50
C GLY A 171 4.97 -45.13 27.59
N ARG A 172 4.03 -45.59 28.43
CA ARG A 172 2.77 -44.91 28.81
C ARG A 172 3.07 -43.67 29.67
N ASP A 173 2.30 -42.59 29.52
CA ASP A 173 1.35 -42.09 30.54
C ASP A 173 0.78 -40.68 30.25
N ALA A 174 -0.55 -40.60 30.42
CA ALA A 174 -1.40 -39.52 30.93
C ALA A 174 -1.20 -38.01 30.55
N ARG A 175 -2.20 -37.51 29.80
CA ARG A 175 -3.18 -36.45 30.18
C ARG A 175 -2.70 -34.99 30.41
N ALA A 176 -3.02 -34.12 29.42
CA ALA A 176 -3.65 -32.78 29.51
C ALA A 176 -3.49 -32.14 28.10
N GLY A 177 -4.49 -31.62 27.38
CA GLY A 177 -5.62 -30.79 27.78
C GLY A 177 -5.51 -29.46 27.03
N ALA A 178 -5.98 -29.39 25.78
CA ALA A 178 -6.22 -28.13 25.05
C ALA A 178 -7.18 -28.36 23.88
N THR A 179 -8.46 -28.14 24.14
CA THR A 179 -9.55 -28.16 23.16
C THR A 179 -9.49 -26.87 22.33
N SER A 180 -9.21 -26.98 21.03
CA SER A 180 -9.41 -25.90 20.07
C SER A 180 -10.80 -26.07 19.44
N THR A 181 -11.74 -25.22 19.83
CA THR A 181 -13.03 -25.07 19.16
C THR A 181 -13.14 -23.63 18.70
N ASN A 182 -12.85 -23.38 17.43
CA ASN A 182 -13.19 -22.13 16.77
C ASN A 182 -14.27 -22.43 15.72
N GLY A 183 -15.52 -22.46 16.19
CA GLY A 183 -16.71 -22.56 15.36
C GLY A 183 -17.64 -21.41 15.71
N TYR A 184 -17.70 -20.41 14.84
CA TYR A 184 -18.83 -19.46 14.82
C TYR A 184 -19.47 -19.54 13.44
N VAL A 185 -20.56 -20.28 13.40
CA VAL A 185 -21.56 -20.29 12.35
C VAL A 185 -22.39 -19.02 12.54
N LYS A 186 -22.53 -18.22 11.47
CA LYS A 186 -23.47 -17.09 11.40
C LYS A 186 -24.89 -17.62 11.52
N VAL A 187 -25.72 -16.96 12.31
CA VAL A 187 -27.17 -17.12 12.29
C VAL A 187 -27.77 -15.76 11.96
N ASP A 188 -28.68 -15.77 10.99
CA ASP A 188 -29.49 -14.65 10.50
C ASP A 188 -30.44 -14.08 11.57
#